data_AF-A0A1I2IFF7-F1
#
_entry.id   AF-A0A1I2IFF7-F1
#
_cell.length_a   1.000
_cell.length_b   1.000
_cell.length_c   1.000
_cell.angle_alpha   90.00
_cell.angle_beta   90.00
_cell.angle_gamma   90.00
#
_symmetry.space_group_name_H-M   'P 1'
#
loop_
_entity.id
_entity.type
_entity.pdbx_description
1 polymer ?
#
loop_
_entity_poly.entity_id
_entity_poly.type
_entity_poly.pdbx_seq_one_letter_code
_entity_poly.pdbx_strand_id
1 'polypeptide(L)'
;MKNIVFKVLLINLLSVFLYTDDVFSQVKKIPTTADTLNNLTKEFISTYNNFSKTLDKESVLKYMDKSVSALLTNTNISKNVLKFKSDYKGFEDYLDKLKEATQRGIILGYRLTGIIRTYVNGDMGVVTYTADYDIHRQKKMWAKGTETVTLAFKRQKEEWKIIHYTTATIEDHKFVGECYCEYAELPNNSFETNTMIPAGKGYEEKKSKVSFEEVNEGDVRIRKVRVDDKVYRWELSSELFTDVAPQTATTVSSGTSGLSIQSLGKSRTKQEVLEKVILHYFQENCQEIKSKKLAKK
;
A
#
# COMPACT_ATOMS: atom_id res chain seq x y z
N MET A 1 24.44 -72.91 36.16
CA MET A 1 23.00 -72.93 36.50
C MET A 1 22.87 -73.67 37.82
N LYS A 2 22.46 -73.13 38.98
CA LYS A 2 21.76 -71.91 39.38
C LYS A 2 22.34 -71.52 40.74
N ASN A 3 22.70 -70.24 40.93
CA ASN A 3 22.86 -69.65 42.25
C ASN A 3 21.63 -68.76 42.50
N ILE A 4 21.15 -68.72 43.74
CA ILE A 4 21.04 -67.52 44.59
C ILE A 4 19.98 -67.78 45.66
N VAL A 5 20.46 -67.68 46.90
CA VAL A 5 19.74 -67.82 48.16
C VAL A 5 19.18 -66.45 48.59
N PHE A 6 18.00 -66.51 49.20
CA PHE A 6 17.20 -65.45 49.81
C PHE A 6 17.87 -64.82 51.04
N LYS A 7 17.79 -63.49 51.23
CA LYS A 7 17.82 -62.84 52.57
C LYS A 7 17.22 -61.42 52.59
N VAL A 8 16.05 -61.38 53.23
CA VAL A 8 15.33 -60.39 54.05
C VAL A 8 16.06 -59.11 54.52
N LEU A 9 15.46 -57.95 54.18
CA LEU A 9 14.98 -56.77 54.96
C LEU A 9 15.78 -56.07 56.10
N LEU A 10 15.58 -54.72 56.12
CA LEU A 10 15.67 -53.70 57.21
C LEU A 10 17.08 -53.27 57.70
N ILE A 11 17.41 -52.02 58.08
CA ILE A 11 16.83 -50.65 58.06
C ILE A 11 17.93 -49.67 58.58
N ASN A 12 17.91 -48.40 58.13
CA ASN A 12 18.51 -47.16 58.71
C ASN A 12 20.02 -47.09 59.07
N LEU A 13 20.75 -46.11 58.48
CA LEU A 13 21.07 -44.83 59.14
C LEU A 13 21.78 -43.84 58.19
N LEU A 14 21.40 -42.56 58.33
CA LEU A 14 21.98 -41.34 57.75
C LEU A 14 23.52 -41.33 57.68
N SER A 15 24.08 -40.74 56.62
CA SER A 15 24.96 -39.55 56.71
C SER A 15 25.49 -39.12 55.34
N VAL A 16 25.15 -37.88 54.96
CA VAL A 16 26.06 -36.92 54.30
C VAL A 16 26.61 -37.31 52.93
N PHE A 17 25.98 -36.79 51.87
CA PHE A 17 26.69 -35.98 50.86
C PHE A 17 25.72 -34.93 50.32
N LEU A 18 25.85 -33.73 50.88
CA LEU A 18 25.47 -32.46 50.27
C LEU A 18 26.34 -32.24 49.02
N TYR A 19 25.89 -31.35 48.13
CA TYR A 19 26.46 -30.97 46.83
C TYR A 19 25.91 -31.74 45.62
N THR A 20 24.59 -31.65 45.42
CA THR A 20 24.11 -31.36 44.06
C THR A 20 24.18 -29.85 43.90
N ASP A 21 25.20 -29.38 43.19
CA ASP A 21 25.18 -28.03 42.65
C ASP A 21 23.91 -27.88 41.83
N ASP A 22 22.95 -27.14 42.40
CA ASP A 22 21.85 -26.54 41.68
C ASP A 22 22.45 -25.58 40.66
N VAL A 23 22.87 -26.13 39.52
CA VAL A 23 22.97 -25.44 38.24
C VAL A 23 21.54 -25.15 37.79
N PHE A 24 20.83 -24.35 38.59
CA PHE A 24 19.66 -23.63 38.14
C PHE A 24 20.19 -22.60 37.15
N SER A 25 20.21 -23.03 35.89
CA SER A 25 20.05 -22.18 34.73
C SER A 25 19.17 -20.99 35.14
N GLN A 26 19.79 -19.83 35.28
CA GLN A 26 19.07 -18.57 35.40
C GLN A 26 18.40 -18.34 34.05
N VAL A 27 17.30 -19.06 33.79
CA VAL A 27 16.35 -18.75 32.74
C VAL A 27 15.92 -17.34 33.05
N LYS A 28 16.50 -16.39 32.31
CA LYS A 28 16.26 -14.98 32.43
C LYS A 28 14.74 -14.83 32.29
N LYS A 29 14.03 -14.63 33.41
CA LYS A 29 12.58 -14.44 33.41
C LYS A 29 12.32 -13.18 32.58
N ILE A 30 11.99 -13.36 31.32
CA ILE A 30 11.58 -12.27 30.45
C ILE A 30 10.28 -11.72 31.06
N PRO A 31 10.23 -10.43 31.41
CA PRO A 31 9.06 -9.85 32.04
C PRO A 31 7.83 -10.05 31.14
N THR A 32 6.85 -10.80 31.66
CA THR A 32 5.53 -11.03 31.05
C THR A 32 4.59 -9.86 31.32
N THR A 33 5.08 -8.64 31.14
CA THR A 33 4.35 -7.42 31.49
C THR A 33 3.72 -6.80 30.25
N ALA A 34 2.69 -5.99 30.47
CA ALA A 34 2.09 -5.17 29.42
C ALA A 34 3.14 -4.25 28.75
N ASP A 35 4.13 -3.78 29.51
CA ASP A 35 5.22 -2.94 29.00
C ASP A 35 6.09 -3.65 27.96
N THR A 36 6.36 -4.95 28.14
CA THR A 36 7.10 -5.74 27.14
C THR A 36 6.36 -5.76 25.81
N LEU A 37 5.05 -6.00 25.81
CA LEU A 37 4.26 -6.00 24.56
C LEU A 37 4.07 -4.60 23.97
N ASN A 38 3.96 -3.57 24.80
CA ASN A 38 3.90 -2.19 24.34
C ASN A 38 5.19 -1.79 23.61
N ASN A 39 6.35 -2.14 24.18
CA ASN A 39 7.65 -1.86 23.57
C ASN A 39 7.83 -2.66 22.28
N LEU A 40 7.50 -3.96 22.30
CA LEU A 40 7.54 -4.79 21.09
C LEU A 40 6.65 -4.25 19.97
N THR A 41 5.45 -3.76 20.31
CA THR A 41 4.53 -3.15 19.35
C THR A 41 5.11 -1.85 18.77
N LYS A 42 5.69 -0.98 19.61
CA LYS A 42 6.37 0.24 19.15
C LYS A 42 7.55 -0.06 18.24
N GLU A 43 8.34 -1.08 18.57
CA GLU A 43 9.45 -1.55 17.74
C GLU A 43 8.96 -2.05 16.39
N PHE A 44 7.97 -2.95 16.37
CA PHE A 44 7.34 -3.43 15.13
C PHE A 44 6.87 -2.27 14.25
N ILE A 45 6.13 -1.31 14.82
CA ILE A 45 5.62 -0.15 14.09
C ILE A 45 6.77 0.73 13.56
N SER A 46 7.79 0.97 14.38
CA SER A 46 8.98 1.72 13.97
C SER A 46 9.71 1.04 12.82
N THR A 47 9.89 -0.29 12.89
CA THR A 47 10.49 -1.08 11.82
C THR A 47 9.64 -1.06 10.55
N TYR A 48 8.32 -1.20 10.66
CA TYR A 48 7.39 -1.14 9.54
C TYR A 48 7.37 0.25 8.88
N ASN A 49 7.33 1.34 9.65
CA ASN A 49 7.42 2.70 9.13
C ASN A 49 8.75 2.97 8.40
N ASN A 50 9.85 2.36 8.85
CA ASN A 50 11.15 2.50 8.20
C ASN A 50 11.34 1.57 7.00
N PHE A 51 10.39 0.67 6.70
CA PHE A 51 10.48 -0.25 5.57
C PHE A 51 10.67 0.47 4.23
N SER A 52 9.96 1.58 4.00
CA SER A 52 10.12 2.41 2.78
C SER A 52 11.55 2.96 2.61
N LYS A 53 12.37 2.96 3.65
CA LYS A 53 13.77 3.43 3.61
C LYS A 53 14.77 2.27 3.53
N THR A 54 14.53 1.20 4.27
CA THR A 54 15.47 0.07 4.38
C THR A 54 15.22 -1.00 3.32
N LEU A 55 13.97 -1.15 2.87
CA LEU A 55 13.48 -2.24 2.03
C LEU A 55 13.80 -3.64 2.61
N ASP A 56 14.05 -3.69 3.92
CA ASP A 56 14.42 -4.91 4.65
C ASP A 56 13.17 -5.60 5.15
N LYS A 57 12.71 -6.57 4.35
CA LYS A 57 11.52 -7.37 4.61
C LYS A 57 11.69 -8.25 5.85
N GLU A 58 12.86 -8.84 6.04
CA GLU A 58 13.13 -9.78 7.13
C GLU A 58 13.04 -9.08 8.49
N SER A 59 13.51 -7.83 8.57
CA SER A 59 13.37 -7.02 9.78
C SER A 59 11.93 -6.79 10.21
N VAL A 60 10.98 -6.70 9.28
CA VAL A 60 9.54 -6.59 9.60
C VAL A 60 8.96 -7.97 9.92
N LEU A 61 9.30 -8.98 9.12
CA LEU A 61 8.74 -10.32 9.25
C LEU A 61 9.18 -11.06 10.52
N LYS A 62 10.31 -10.68 11.15
CA LYS A 62 10.77 -11.29 12.40
C LYS A 62 9.78 -11.18 13.56
N TYR A 63 8.85 -10.24 13.53
CA TYR A 63 7.82 -10.06 14.56
C TYR A 63 6.63 -11.02 14.38
N MET A 64 6.50 -11.64 13.21
CA MET A 64 5.37 -12.50 12.84
C MET A 64 5.70 -13.98 13.07
N ASP A 65 4.73 -14.71 13.62
CA ASP A 65 4.75 -16.16 13.60
C ASP A 65 4.47 -16.68 12.18
N LYS A 66 5.06 -17.81 11.77
CA LYS A 66 4.84 -18.39 10.44
C LYS A 66 3.38 -18.87 10.23
N SER A 67 2.65 -19.12 11.31
CA SER A 67 1.21 -19.45 11.30
C SER A 67 0.29 -18.24 11.46
N VAL A 68 0.83 -17.01 11.38
CA VAL A 68 0.04 -15.79 11.56
C VAL A 68 -1.15 -15.76 10.59
N SER A 69 -2.30 -15.37 11.12
CA SER A 69 -3.50 -15.12 10.34
C SER A 69 -3.94 -13.67 10.49
N ALA A 70 -4.69 -13.15 9.52
CA ALA A 70 -5.15 -11.79 9.57
C ALA A 70 -6.54 -11.58 9.02
N LEU A 71 -7.22 -10.57 9.55
CA LEU A 71 -8.47 -10.03 9.03
C LEU A 71 -8.30 -8.55 8.77
N LEU A 72 -8.45 -8.14 7.51
CA LEU A 72 -8.32 -6.76 7.10
C LEU A 72 -9.67 -6.24 6.64
N THR A 73 -10.05 -5.08 7.17
CA THR A 73 -11.23 -4.32 6.77
C THR A 73 -10.77 -2.95 6.31
N ASN A 74 -11.06 -2.60 5.05
CA ASN A 74 -10.72 -1.31 4.49
C ASN A 74 -12.02 -0.57 4.11
N THR A 75 -12.19 0.62 4.65
CA THR A 75 -13.25 1.55 4.26
C THR A 75 -12.65 2.67 3.43
N ASN A 76 -13.01 2.74 2.15
CA ASN A 76 -12.49 3.79 1.26
C ASN A 76 -13.23 5.12 1.42
N ILE A 77 -12.78 6.18 0.74
CA ILE A 77 -13.44 7.50 0.75
C ILE A 77 -14.90 7.49 0.25
N SER A 78 -15.30 6.46 -0.50
CA SER A 78 -16.69 6.25 -0.95
C SER A 78 -17.54 5.46 0.04
N LYS A 79 -17.01 5.17 1.25
CA LYS A 79 -17.65 4.35 2.29
C LYS A 79 -17.89 2.89 1.90
N ASN A 80 -17.25 2.42 0.83
CA ASN A 80 -17.27 1.00 0.47
C ASN A 80 -16.35 0.24 1.41
N VAL A 81 -16.87 -0.88 1.94
CA VAL A 81 -16.15 -1.72 2.88
C VAL A 81 -15.66 -2.97 2.15
N LEU A 82 -14.34 -3.16 2.12
CA LEU A 82 -13.68 -4.35 1.62
C LEU A 82 -13.18 -5.17 2.81
N LYS A 83 -13.46 -6.47 2.81
CA LYS A 83 -12.98 -7.41 3.83
C LYS A 83 -12.22 -8.54 3.17
N PHE A 84 -11.04 -8.84 3.68
CA PHE A 84 -10.25 -9.97 3.20
C PHE A 84 -9.42 -10.57 4.32
N LYS A 85 -9.08 -11.85 4.15
CA LYS A 85 -8.18 -12.56 5.04
C LYS A 85 -6.78 -12.54 4.44
N SER A 86 -5.78 -12.56 5.30
CA SER A 86 -4.38 -12.73 4.91
C SER A 86 -3.71 -13.72 5.87
N ASP A 87 -2.54 -14.19 5.49
CA ASP A 87 -1.67 -15.05 6.28
C ASP A 87 -0.23 -14.52 6.21
N TYR A 88 0.74 -15.31 6.68
CA TYR A 88 2.15 -14.96 6.58
C TYR A 88 2.58 -14.65 5.15
N LYS A 89 2.22 -15.51 4.19
CA LYS A 89 2.62 -15.36 2.78
C LYS A 89 1.96 -14.13 2.16
N GLY A 90 0.68 -13.90 2.46
CA GLY A 90 -0.04 -12.72 2.01
C GLY A 90 0.55 -11.41 2.54
N PHE A 91 1.01 -11.39 3.79
CA PHE A 91 1.72 -10.23 4.35
C PHE A 91 3.12 -10.05 3.74
N GLU A 92 3.85 -11.14 3.52
CA GLU A 92 5.13 -11.12 2.81
C GLU A 92 4.98 -10.55 1.38
N ASP A 93 4.01 -11.04 0.61
CA ASP A 93 3.72 -10.56 -0.75
C ASP A 93 3.33 -9.08 -0.78
N TYR A 94 2.65 -8.61 0.27
CA TYR A 94 2.34 -7.20 0.44
C TYR A 94 3.62 -6.37 0.63
N LEU A 95 4.58 -6.83 1.43
CA LEU A 95 5.86 -6.15 1.59
C LEU A 95 6.67 -6.13 0.29
N ASP A 96 6.64 -7.20 -0.50
CA ASP A 96 7.28 -7.25 -1.81
C ASP A 96 6.66 -6.21 -2.77
N LYS A 97 5.32 -6.12 -2.83
CA LYS A 97 4.62 -5.09 -3.60
C LYS A 97 4.93 -3.67 -3.12
N LEU A 98 5.02 -3.46 -1.80
CA LEU A 98 5.38 -2.17 -1.23
C LEU A 98 6.82 -1.78 -1.58
N LYS A 99 7.74 -2.75 -1.60
CA LYS A 99 9.12 -2.54 -2.06
C LYS A 99 9.17 -2.10 -3.53
N GLU A 100 8.45 -2.79 -4.41
CA GLU A 100 8.35 -2.40 -5.82
C GLU A 100 7.75 -1.01 -5.99
N ALA A 101 6.68 -0.70 -5.25
CA ALA A 101 6.05 0.62 -5.25
C ALA A 101 7.05 1.70 -4.78
N THR A 102 7.85 1.40 -3.75
CA THR A 102 8.87 2.30 -3.21
C THR A 102 9.97 2.60 -4.22
N GLN A 103 10.41 1.59 -4.96
CA GLN A 103 11.37 1.79 -6.06
C GLN A 103 10.81 2.67 -7.19
N ARG A 104 9.48 2.73 -7.34
CA ARG A 104 8.78 3.65 -8.27
C ARG A 104 8.46 5.02 -7.65
N GLY A 105 9.01 5.30 -6.46
CA GLY A 105 8.92 6.57 -5.77
C GLY A 105 7.68 6.74 -4.88
N ILE A 106 6.98 5.66 -4.54
CA ILE A 106 5.85 5.67 -3.60
C ILE A 106 6.36 5.43 -2.18
N ILE A 107 6.17 6.38 -1.27
CA ILE A 107 6.65 6.30 0.10
C ILE A 107 5.44 6.17 1.03
N LEU A 108 5.45 5.13 1.87
CA LEU A 108 4.51 4.97 2.97
C LEU A 108 5.08 5.62 4.24
N GLY A 109 4.33 6.54 4.83
CA GLY A 109 4.47 6.98 6.21
C GLY A 109 3.46 6.24 7.09
N TYR A 110 3.92 5.73 8.23
CA TYR A 110 3.09 5.00 9.19
C TYR A 110 3.44 5.42 10.62
N ARG A 111 2.50 6.01 11.35
CA ARG A 111 2.76 6.62 12.65
C ARG A 111 1.79 6.11 13.70
N LEU A 112 2.32 5.49 14.75
CA LEU A 112 1.56 5.18 15.96
C LEU A 112 0.98 6.45 16.57
N THR A 113 -0.33 6.52 16.76
CA THR A 113 -1.00 7.63 17.45
C THR A 113 -1.28 7.32 18.91
N GLY A 114 -1.59 6.05 19.23
CA GLY A 114 -1.77 5.63 20.61
C GLY A 114 -2.04 4.13 20.78
N ILE A 115 -1.60 3.57 21.90
CA ILE A 115 -1.98 2.22 22.33
C ILE A 115 -3.27 2.35 23.15
N ILE A 116 -4.35 1.74 22.66
CA ILE A 116 -5.68 1.78 23.30
C ILE A 116 -5.71 0.83 24.49
N ARG A 117 -5.22 -0.40 24.31
CA ARG A 117 -5.30 -1.44 25.32
C ARG A 117 -4.19 -2.45 25.15
N THR A 118 -3.65 -2.90 26.28
CA THR A 118 -2.77 -4.05 26.35
C THR A 118 -3.25 -4.99 27.44
N TYR A 119 -3.34 -6.27 27.10
CA TYR A 119 -3.74 -7.32 28.02
C TYR A 119 -2.78 -8.50 27.88
N VAL A 120 -2.31 -9.03 29.01
CA VAL A 120 -1.40 -10.19 29.06
C VAL A 120 -1.98 -11.22 30.00
N ASN A 121 -2.05 -12.47 29.54
CA ASN A 121 -2.45 -13.60 30.34
C ASN A 121 -1.54 -14.80 30.01
N GLY A 122 -0.63 -15.14 30.93
CA GLY A 122 0.31 -16.23 30.74
C GLY A 122 1.25 -16.02 29.56
N ASP A 123 1.16 -16.91 28.58
CA ASP A 123 1.92 -16.89 27.32
C ASP A 123 1.19 -16.19 26.17
N MET A 124 0.05 -15.56 26.44
CA MET A 124 -0.78 -14.87 25.45
C MET A 124 -0.88 -13.39 25.77
N GLY A 125 -0.95 -12.57 24.73
CA GLY A 125 -1.06 -11.13 24.85
C GLY A 125 -1.88 -10.52 23.72
N VAL A 126 -2.54 -9.41 24.01
CA VAL A 126 -3.27 -8.63 23.00
C VAL A 126 -2.91 -7.17 23.15
N VAL A 127 -2.58 -6.52 22.05
CA VAL A 127 -2.35 -5.07 21.98
C VAL A 127 -3.26 -4.49 20.91
N THR A 128 -4.08 -3.51 21.28
CA THR A 128 -4.86 -2.71 20.34
C THR A 128 -4.29 -1.30 20.28
N TYR A 129 -4.02 -0.81 19.09
CA TYR A 129 -3.48 0.53 18.86
C TYR A 129 -4.15 1.21 17.68
N THR A 130 -3.91 2.52 17.59
CA THR A 130 -4.28 3.36 16.46
C THR A 130 -3.04 3.91 15.79
N ALA A 131 -3.07 4.03 14.46
CA ALA A 131 -2.00 4.59 13.67
C ALA A 131 -2.57 5.45 12.54
N ASP A 132 -1.84 6.48 12.16
CA ASP A 132 -2.07 7.23 10.93
C ASP A 132 -1.18 6.65 9.83
N TYR A 133 -1.69 6.64 8.60
CA TYR A 133 -0.86 6.39 7.42
C TYR A 133 -0.99 7.53 6.42
N ASP A 134 0.09 7.76 5.68
CA ASP A 134 0.12 8.64 4.52
C ASP A 134 0.92 7.98 3.39
N ILE A 135 0.47 8.17 2.16
CA ILE A 135 1.12 7.66 0.96
C ILE A 135 1.52 8.87 0.13
N HIS A 136 2.81 8.96 -0.19
CA HIS A 136 3.37 10.03 -0.99
C HIS A 136 3.99 9.50 -2.27
N ARG A 137 3.92 10.25 -3.37
CA ARG A 137 4.76 10.04 -4.56
C ARG A 137 5.34 11.36 -5.00
N GLN A 138 6.66 11.42 -5.18
CA GLN A 138 7.35 12.65 -5.58
C GLN A 138 6.94 13.88 -4.73
N LYS A 139 6.85 13.70 -3.41
CA LYS A 139 6.39 14.70 -2.41
C LYS A 139 4.90 15.08 -2.49
N LYS A 140 4.13 14.62 -3.48
CA LYS A 140 2.66 14.79 -3.53
C LYS A 140 1.98 13.73 -2.67
N MET A 141 1.08 14.15 -1.79
CA MET A 141 0.25 13.22 -1.01
C MET A 141 -0.78 12.57 -1.94
N TRP A 142 -0.85 11.25 -1.91
CA TRP A 142 -1.76 10.43 -2.70
C TRP A 142 -2.97 10.00 -1.91
N ALA A 143 -2.74 9.53 -0.69
CA ALA A 143 -3.80 9.12 0.23
C ALA A 143 -3.32 9.29 1.68
N LYS A 144 -4.28 9.40 2.59
CA LYS A 144 -4.02 9.26 4.03
C LYS A 144 -5.26 8.72 4.73
N GLY A 145 -5.05 8.13 5.89
CA GLY A 145 -6.13 7.62 6.71
C GLY A 145 -5.66 7.18 8.07
N THR A 146 -6.56 6.51 8.76
CA THR A 146 -6.35 5.98 10.10
C THR A 146 -6.57 4.48 10.12
N GLU A 147 -5.83 3.79 10.98
CA GLU A 147 -5.98 2.37 11.22
C GLU A 147 -6.20 2.11 12.71
N THR A 148 -7.13 1.22 13.02
CA THR A 148 -7.18 0.55 14.32
C THR A 148 -6.70 -0.87 14.13
N VAL A 149 -5.63 -1.24 14.83
CA VAL A 149 -4.99 -2.55 14.71
C VAL A 149 -5.05 -3.26 16.04
N THR A 150 -5.45 -4.54 16.02
CA THR A 150 -5.35 -5.44 17.17
C THR A 150 -4.38 -6.56 16.83
N LEU A 151 -3.31 -6.68 17.60
CA LEU A 151 -2.31 -7.73 17.50
C LEU A 151 -2.53 -8.74 18.64
N ALA A 152 -2.63 -10.02 18.30
CA ALA A 152 -2.53 -11.10 19.26
C ALA A 152 -1.12 -11.68 19.21
N PHE A 153 -0.50 -11.77 20.38
CA PHE A 153 0.84 -12.30 20.59
C PHE A 153 0.77 -13.64 21.31
N LYS A 154 1.70 -14.53 20.96
CA LYS A 154 2.01 -15.73 21.71
C LYS A 154 3.49 -15.76 22.04
N ARG A 155 3.81 -16.12 23.29
CA ARG A 155 5.18 -16.35 23.73
C ARG A 155 5.58 -17.76 23.34
N GLN A 156 6.63 -17.86 22.54
CA GLN A 156 7.22 -19.13 22.11
C GLN A 156 8.67 -19.16 22.58
N LYS A 157 8.98 -20.10 23.47
CA LYS A 157 10.25 -20.13 24.20
C LYS A 157 10.45 -18.79 24.92
N GLU A 158 11.34 -17.95 24.40
CA GLU A 158 11.75 -16.66 24.95
C GLU A 158 11.34 -15.47 24.07
N GLU A 159 10.60 -15.70 22.99
CA GLU A 159 10.20 -14.63 22.06
C GLU A 159 8.68 -14.48 22.00
N TRP A 160 8.22 -13.23 21.92
CA TRP A 160 6.83 -12.93 21.60
C TRP A 160 6.69 -12.76 20.09
N LYS A 161 5.73 -13.46 19.49
CA LYS A 161 5.41 -13.36 18.06
C LYS A 161 3.95 -13.02 17.86
N ILE A 162 3.67 -12.23 16.83
CA ILE A 162 2.32 -11.93 16.37
C ILE A 162 1.77 -13.19 15.71
N ILE A 163 0.70 -13.76 16.27
CA ILE A 163 0.02 -14.96 15.74
C ILE A 163 -1.31 -14.63 15.07
N HIS A 164 -1.87 -13.45 15.33
CA HIS A 164 -3.03 -12.95 14.64
C HIS A 164 -3.02 -11.42 14.63
N TYR A 165 -3.53 -10.80 13.56
CA TYR A 165 -3.85 -9.38 13.59
C TYR A 165 -5.16 -9.05 12.88
N THR A 166 -5.88 -8.08 13.42
CA THR A 166 -7.03 -7.47 12.76
C THR A 166 -6.73 -6.00 12.50
N THR A 167 -6.96 -5.55 11.28
CA THR A 167 -6.81 -4.14 10.90
C THR A 167 -8.14 -3.61 10.40
N ALA A 168 -8.58 -2.48 10.95
CA ALA A 168 -9.67 -1.68 10.44
C ALA A 168 -9.11 -0.34 9.95
N THR A 169 -9.02 -0.19 8.64
CA THR A 169 -8.52 0.99 7.94
C THR A 169 -9.68 1.86 7.50
N ILE A 170 -9.58 3.17 7.76
CA ILE A 170 -10.47 4.20 7.25
C ILE A 170 -9.64 5.17 6.43
N GLU A 171 -9.88 5.21 5.13
CA GLU A 171 -9.25 6.17 4.22
C GLU A 171 -9.94 7.53 4.38
N ASP A 172 -9.24 8.51 4.93
CA ASP A 172 -9.79 9.84 5.17
C ASP A 172 -9.75 10.71 3.91
N HIS A 173 -8.67 10.60 3.14
CA HIS A 173 -8.46 11.38 1.93
C HIS A 173 -7.78 10.54 0.84
N LYS A 174 -8.21 10.76 -0.40
CA LYS A 174 -7.60 10.25 -1.62
C LYS A 174 -7.53 11.36 -2.66
N PHE A 175 -6.32 11.67 -3.09
CA PHE A 175 -6.03 12.71 -4.08
C PHE A 175 -5.64 12.12 -5.43
N VAL A 176 -5.12 10.89 -5.43
CA VAL A 176 -4.73 10.19 -6.65
C VAL A 176 -5.23 8.74 -6.61
N GLY A 177 -5.80 8.25 -7.71
CA GLY A 177 -6.21 6.85 -7.83
C GLY A 177 -7.04 6.56 -9.09
N GLU A 178 -7.96 5.62 -8.98
CA GLU A 178 -8.90 5.26 -10.04
C GLU A 178 -9.90 6.41 -10.30
N CYS A 179 -10.04 6.76 -11.58
CA CYS A 179 -11.04 7.70 -12.09
C CYS A 179 -12.07 6.98 -12.94
N TYR A 180 -13.29 7.51 -12.95
CA TYR A 180 -14.39 6.98 -13.77
C TYR A 180 -14.82 8.04 -14.77
N CYS A 181 -14.86 7.70 -16.05
CA CYS A 181 -15.28 8.60 -17.11
C CYS A 181 -16.49 8.04 -17.83
N GLU A 182 -17.61 8.72 -17.69
CA GLU A 182 -18.77 8.48 -18.54
C GLU A 182 -18.71 9.42 -19.73
N TYR A 183 -19.01 8.92 -20.93
CA TYR A 183 -18.96 9.76 -22.12
C TYR A 183 -20.13 9.52 -23.07
N ALA A 184 -20.55 10.59 -23.73
CA ALA A 184 -21.57 10.58 -24.78
C ALA A 184 -20.98 11.15 -26.08
N GLU A 185 -21.32 10.50 -27.19
CA GLU A 185 -20.90 10.96 -28.52
C GLU A 185 -21.85 12.06 -29.00
N LEU A 186 -21.27 13.21 -29.34
CA LEU A 186 -21.97 14.38 -29.85
C LEU A 186 -21.83 14.46 -31.38
N PRO A 187 -22.66 15.28 -32.05
CA PRO A 187 -22.41 15.68 -33.43
C PRO A 187 -21.02 16.29 -33.63
N ASN A 188 -20.58 16.38 -34.88
CA ASN A 188 -19.32 17.01 -35.28
C ASN A 188 -18.07 16.35 -34.68
N ASN A 189 -18.09 15.02 -34.56
CA ASN A 189 -16.93 14.24 -34.16
C ASN A 189 -16.36 14.66 -32.79
N SER A 190 -17.27 14.86 -31.82
CA SER A 190 -16.90 15.27 -30.47
C SER A 190 -17.58 14.40 -29.42
N PHE A 191 -17.07 14.45 -28.19
CA PHE A 191 -17.58 13.74 -27.04
C PHE A 191 -17.78 14.72 -25.90
N GLU A 192 -18.85 14.54 -25.14
CA GLU A 192 -18.97 15.10 -23.80
C GLU A 192 -18.58 14.04 -22.80
N THR A 193 -17.72 14.38 -21.84
CA THR A 193 -17.29 13.48 -20.77
C THR A 193 -17.71 14.04 -19.42
N ASN A 194 -18.15 13.16 -18.51
CA ASN A 194 -18.25 13.43 -17.09
C ASN A 194 -17.25 12.53 -16.35
N THR A 195 -16.20 13.11 -15.78
CA THR A 195 -15.12 12.37 -15.12
C THR A 195 -15.18 12.57 -13.62
N MET A 196 -15.33 11.49 -12.87
CA MET A 196 -15.20 11.45 -11.41
C MET A 196 -13.72 11.28 -11.04
N ILE A 197 -13.14 12.28 -10.37
CA ILE A 197 -11.73 12.30 -9.95
C ILE A 197 -11.61 12.35 -8.41
N PRO A 198 -10.59 11.71 -7.82
CA PRO A 198 -10.33 11.84 -6.38
C PRO A 198 -9.98 13.28 -5.99
N ALA A 199 -10.69 13.81 -4.98
CA ALA A 199 -10.60 15.22 -4.54
C ALA A 199 -10.48 15.35 -3.01
N GLY A 200 -9.73 14.45 -2.38
CA GLY A 200 -9.56 14.42 -0.92
C GLY A 200 -10.62 13.55 -0.27
N LYS A 201 -11.61 14.12 0.42
CA LYS A 201 -12.62 13.36 1.19
C LYS A 201 -13.67 12.63 0.34
N GLY A 202 -13.59 12.74 -0.98
CA GLY A 202 -14.57 12.20 -1.91
C GLY A 202 -14.12 12.35 -3.35
N TYR A 203 -15.08 12.23 -4.25
CA TYR A 203 -14.87 12.42 -5.68
C TYR A 203 -15.50 13.74 -6.12
N GLU A 204 -14.85 14.40 -7.07
CA GLU A 204 -15.39 15.56 -7.79
C GLU A 204 -15.76 15.14 -9.22
N GLU A 205 -16.89 15.63 -9.72
CA GLU A 205 -17.28 15.47 -11.11
C GLU A 205 -16.77 16.64 -11.97
N LYS A 206 -16.04 16.33 -13.03
CA LYS A 206 -15.56 17.29 -14.01
C LYS A 206 -16.13 16.98 -15.39
N LYS A 207 -16.85 17.94 -15.95
CA LYS A 207 -17.31 17.88 -17.34
C LYS A 207 -16.26 18.49 -18.25
N SER A 208 -15.98 17.81 -19.35
CA SER A 208 -15.08 18.28 -20.40
C SER A 208 -15.64 17.92 -21.78
N LYS A 209 -15.24 18.69 -22.79
CA LYS A 209 -15.55 18.39 -24.19
C LYS A 209 -14.31 17.95 -24.91
N VAL A 210 -14.39 16.81 -25.59
CA VAL A 210 -13.29 16.27 -26.41
C VAL A 210 -13.67 16.37 -27.87
N SER A 211 -12.94 17.15 -28.66
CA SER A 211 -13.20 17.30 -30.10
C SER A 211 -12.05 16.78 -30.95
N PHE A 212 -12.40 16.19 -32.09
CA PHE A 212 -11.44 15.64 -33.04
C PHE A 212 -11.53 16.41 -34.36
N GLU A 213 -10.44 17.06 -34.75
CA GLU A 213 -10.32 17.83 -35.99
C GLU A 213 -9.22 17.23 -36.87
N GLU A 214 -9.49 17.02 -38.15
CA GLU A 214 -8.45 16.66 -39.11
C GLU A 214 -7.86 17.92 -39.74
N VAL A 215 -6.53 18.04 -39.68
CA VAL A 215 -5.81 19.19 -40.21
C VAL A 215 -4.59 18.72 -41.00
N ASN A 216 -4.15 19.54 -41.95
CA ASN A 216 -2.88 19.37 -42.64
C ASN A 216 -1.83 20.24 -41.94
N GLU A 217 -0.75 19.63 -41.46
CA GLU A 217 0.44 20.34 -40.99
C GLU A 217 1.57 20.14 -42.00
N GLY A 218 1.73 21.11 -42.90
CA GLY A 218 2.50 20.95 -44.12
C GLY A 218 1.83 19.91 -45.03
N ASP A 219 2.63 18.94 -45.50
CA ASP A 219 2.15 17.85 -46.36
C ASP A 219 1.64 16.62 -45.57
N VAL A 220 1.61 16.72 -44.23
CA VAL A 220 1.19 15.60 -43.36
C VAL A 220 -0.19 15.85 -42.79
N ARG A 221 -1.11 14.92 -43.07
CA ARG A 221 -2.45 14.90 -42.44
C ARG A 221 -2.36 14.34 -41.04
N ILE A 222 -2.87 15.07 -40.06
CA ILE A 222 -2.95 14.67 -38.65
C ILE A 222 -4.35 14.87 -38.08
N ARG A 223 -4.60 14.33 -36.89
CA ARG A 223 -5.79 14.64 -36.08
C ARG A 223 -5.39 15.45 -34.86
N LYS A 224 -5.95 16.65 -34.72
CA LYS A 224 -5.89 17.43 -33.48
C LYS A 224 -7.03 16.97 -32.57
N VAL A 225 -6.68 16.61 -31.34
CA VAL A 225 -7.64 16.27 -30.29
C VAL A 225 -7.59 17.39 -29.26
N ARG A 226 -8.70 18.08 -29.04
CA ARG A 226 -8.77 19.16 -28.04
C ARG A 226 -9.60 18.71 -26.85
N VAL A 227 -9.09 18.97 -25.65
CA VAL A 227 -9.82 18.85 -24.38
C VAL A 227 -9.68 20.17 -23.66
N ASP A 228 -10.78 20.93 -23.63
CA ASP A 228 -10.82 22.28 -23.10
C ASP A 228 -9.69 23.16 -23.72
N ASP A 229 -8.69 23.55 -22.94
CA ASP A 229 -7.55 24.38 -23.36
C ASP A 229 -6.35 23.57 -23.88
N LYS A 230 -6.34 22.25 -23.73
CA LYS A 230 -5.23 21.38 -24.13
C LYS A 230 -5.42 20.81 -25.53
N VAL A 231 -4.33 20.76 -26.30
CA VAL A 231 -4.30 20.19 -27.65
C VAL A 231 -3.34 19.01 -27.67
N TYR A 232 -3.78 17.93 -28.30
CA TYR A 232 -3.05 16.69 -28.48
C TYR A 232 -2.96 16.38 -29.97
N ARG A 233 -1.89 15.70 -30.38
CA ARG A 233 -1.63 15.30 -31.76
C ARG A 233 -1.80 13.80 -31.89
N TRP A 234 -2.73 13.36 -32.72
CA TRP A 234 -2.94 11.96 -33.06
C TRP A 234 -2.61 11.73 -34.53
N GLU A 235 -1.54 10.99 -34.78
CA GLU A 235 -1.03 10.74 -36.11
C GLU A 235 -1.74 9.57 -36.79
N LEU A 236 -1.65 9.49 -38.12
CA LEU A 236 -2.19 8.37 -38.90
C LEU A 236 -1.48 7.04 -38.57
N SER A 237 -0.25 7.10 -38.05
CA SER A 237 0.49 5.96 -37.49
C SER A 237 -0.15 5.37 -36.22
N SER A 238 -1.25 5.97 -35.75
CA SER A 238 -1.93 5.71 -34.48
C SER A 238 -1.18 6.23 -33.25
N GLU A 239 -0.04 6.88 -33.41
CA GLU A 239 0.71 7.43 -32.28
C GLU A 239 0.05 8.72 -31.76
N LEU A 240 -0.09 8.81 -30.43
CA LEU A 240 -0.70 9.96 -29.75
C LEU A 240 0.38 10.72 -28.97
N PHE A 241 0.37 12.03 -29.08
CA PHE A 241 1.34 12.92 -28.45
C PHE A 241 0.66 14.09 -27.74
N THR A 242 1.36 14.63 -26.74
CA THR A 242 1.04 15.90 -26.10
C THR A 242 2.25 16.82 -26.17
N ASP A 243 2.00 18.11 -26.28
CA ASP A 243 3.02 19.11 -26.03
C ASP A 243 3.28 19.16 -24.52
N VAL A 244 4.55 19.09 -24.14
CA VAL A 244 4.99 19.34 -22.77
C VAL A 244 5.46 20.78 -22.72
N ALA A 245 4.84 21.60 -21.88
CA ALA A 245 5.37 22.92 -21.59
C ALA A 245 6.84 22.77 -21.14
N PRO A 246 7.79 23.55 -21.68
CA PRO A 246 9.18 23.42 -21.28
C PRO A 246 9.27 23.60 -19.77
N GLN A 247 9.61 22.53 -19.05
CA GLN A 247 9.94 22.63 -17.63
C GLN A 247 11.07 23.65 -17.55
N THR A 248 10.88 24.69 -16.74
CA THR A 248 11.81 25.81 -16.54
C THR A 248 13.25 25.34 -16.68
N ALA A 249 13.84 25.65 -17.84
CA ALA A 249 15.18 25.25 -18.21
C ALA A 249 16.15 25.99 -17.30
N THR A 250 16.60 25.36 -16.23
CA THR A 250 17.83 25.77 -15.59
C THR A 250 18.95 25.39 -16.55
N THR A 251 19.70 26.39 -16.99
CA THR A 251 20.84 26.38 -17.93
C THR A 251 20.52 26.24 -19.42
N VAL A 252 20.39 27.41 -20.04
CA VAL A 252 20.38 27.68 -21.46
C VAL A 252 21.78 27.46 -22.05
N SER A 253 21.88 26.61 -23.07
CA SER A 253 22.82 26.84 -24.18
C SER A 253 22.10 26.63 -25.50
N SER A 254 21.90 27.75 -26.18
CA SER A 254 21.74 27.91 -27.65
C SER A 254 20.72 27.03 -28.39
N GLY A 255 19.58 27.65 -28.72
CA GLY A 255 19.12 27.69 -30.11
C GLY A 255 18.40 26.47 -30.66
N THR A 256 17.21 26.18 -30.13
CA THR A 256 15.96 25.83 -30.86
C THR A 256 14.90 25.72 -29.77
N SER A 257 13.82 26.52 -29.82
CA SER A 257 12.68 26.37 -28.90
C SER A 257 11.92 25.08 -29.24
N GLY A 258 12.54 23.94 -28.93
CA GLY A 258 11.94 22.64 -29.13
C GLY A 258 10.84 22.45 -28.10
N LEU A 259 9.59 22.47 -28.55
CA LEU A 259 8.50 21.88 -27.79
C LEU A 259 8.91 20.44 -27.49
N SER A 260 8.98 20.10 -26.20
CA SER A 260 9.22 18.72 -25.81
C SER A 260 7.92 17.95 -26.07
N ILE A 261 7.98 16.97 -26.97
CA ILE A 261 6.83 16.15 -27.32
C ILE A 261 6.90 14.88 -26.48
N GLN A 262 5.82 14.56 -25.76
CA GLN A 262 5.69 13.29 -25.03
C GLN A 262 4.73 12.37 -25.77
N SER A 263 5.19 11.15 -26.08
CA SER A 263 4.31 10.08 -26.56
C SER A 263 3.43 9.57 -25.41
N LEU A 264 2.13 9.44 -25.70
CA LEU A 264 1.11 8.76 -24.89
C LEU A 264 0.84 7.34 -25.42
N GLY A 265 1.60 6.89 -26.42
CA GLY A 265 1.53 5.58 -27.06
C GLY A 265 0.46 5.45 -28.14
N LYS A 266 0.32 4.24 -28.69
CA LYS A 266 -0.56 3.93 -29.83
C LYS A 266 -2.04 3.80 -29.46
N SER A 267 -2.91 4.41 -30.25
CA SER A 267 -4.37 4.34 -30.14
C SER A 267 -5.00 4.22 -31.52
N ARG A 268 -5.77 3.16 -31.74
CA ARG A 268 -6.38 2.82 -33.04
C ARG A 268 -7.79 3.38 -33.18
N THR A 269 -8.47 3.60 -32.07
CA THR A 269 -9.86 4.07 -32.06
C THR A 269 -9.99 5.42 -31.36
N LYS A 270 -11.03 6.20 -31.69
CA LYS A 270 -11.33 7.46 -30.99
C LYS A 270 -11.59 7.24 -29.50
N GLN A 271 -12.13 6.08 -29.11
CA GLN A 271 -12.32 5.72 -27.72
C GLN A 271 -10.98 5.54 -26.98
N GLU A 272 -10.03 4.79 -27.55
CA GLU A 272 -8.71 4.63 -26.96
C GLU A 272 -7.98 5.97 -26.83
N VAL A 273 -8.14 6.85 -27.84
CA VAL A 273 -7.61 8.22 -27.77
C VAL A 273 -8.28 9.01 -26.65
N LEU A 274 -9.62 8.97 -26.55
CA LEU A 274 -10.38 9.63 -25.50
C LEU A 274 -9.89 9.21 -24.11
N GLU A 275 -9.77 7.90 -23.85
CA GLU A 275 -9.33 7.35 -22.57
C GLU A 275 -7.94 7.84 -22.20
N LYS A 276 -6.98 7.78 -23.12
CA LYS A 276 -5.60 8.24 -22.86
C LYS A 276 -5.50 9.75 -22.69
N VAL A 277 -6.23 10.50 -23.50
CA VAL A 277 -6.22 11.95 -23.43
C VAL A 277 -6.84 12.43 -22.11
N ILE A 278 -7.96 11.85 -21.68
CA ILE A 278 -8.58 12.17 -20.38
C ILE A 278 -7.70 11.72 -19.22
N LEU A 279 -7.08 10.54 -19.30
CA LEU A 279 -6.11 10.08 -18.30
C LEU A 279 -4.93 11.06 -18.18
N HIS A 280 -4.39 11.53 -19.30
CA HIS A 280 -3.32 12.54 -19.30
C HIS A 280 -3.83 13.91 -18.80
N TYR A 281 -5.04 14.31 -19.19
CA TYR A 281 -5.64 15.58 -18.80
C TYR A 281 -5.77 15.70 -17.28
N PHE A 282 -6.21 14.61 -16.63
CA PHE A 282 -6.33 14.48 -15.17
C PHE A 282 -5.18 13.69 -14.53
N GLN A 283 -3.99 13.63 -15.13
CA GLN A 283 -2.86 12.81 -14.64
C GLN A 283 -2.42 13.16 -13.20
N GLU A 284 -2.80 14.33 -12.73
CA GLU A 284 -2.58 14.77 -11.36
C GLU A 284 -3.41 14.02 -10.31
N ASN A 285 -4.54 13.45 -10.72
CA ASN A 285 -5.52 12.75 -9.87
C ASN A 285 -5.78 11.31 -10.34
N CYS A 286 -5.59 11.02 -11.62
CA CYS A 286 -5.91 9.74 -12.23
C CYS A 286 -4.65 8.92 -12.49
N GLN A 287 -4.54 7.77 -11.82
CA GLN A 287 -3.55 6.74 -12.15
C GLN A 287 -4.05 5.78 -13.23
N GLU A 288 -5.36 5.55 -13.21
CA GLU A 288 -6.07 4.69 -14.13
C GLU A 288 -7.44 5.29 -14.40
N ILE A 289 -8.01 4.96 -15.56
CA ILE A 289 -9.33 5.42 -15.96
C ILE A 289 -10.18 4.25 -16.40
N LYS A 290 -11.38 4.15 -15.84
CA LYS A 290 -12.44 3.26 -16.32
C LYS A 290 -13.45 4.08 -17.09
N SER A 291 -13.67 3.73 -18.35
CA SER A 291 -14.58 4.47 -19.21
C SER A 291 -15.89 3.71 -19.44
N LYS A 292 -16.98 4.45 -19.63
CA LYS A 292 -18.29 3.88 -19.99
C LYS A 292 -18.99 4.79 -20.99
N LYS A 293 -19.36 4.23 -22.14
CA LYS A 293 -20.22 4.92 -23.12
C LYS A 293 -21.64 4.98 -22.59
N LEU A 294 -22.23 6.16 -22.55
CA LEU A 294 -23.65 6.36 -22.23
C LEU A 294 -24.51 6.00 -23.45
N ALA A 295 -25.63 5.33 -23.21
CA ALA A 295 -26.63 5.11 -24.24
C ALA A 295 -27.22 6.46 -24.67
N LYS A 296 -27.46 6.65 -25.97
CA LYS A 296 -28.25 7.78 -26.45
C LYS A 296 -29.65 7.66 -25.83
N LYS A 297 -30.03 8.65 -25.02
CA LYS A 297 -31.40 8.82 -24.56
C LYS A 297 -32.27 9.34 -25.69
#